data_AF-A0A8T0FT85-F1
#
_entry.id   AF-A0A8T0FT85-F1
#
_cell.length_a   1.000
_cell.length_b   1.000
_cell.length_c   1.000
_cell.angle_alpha   90.00
_cell.angle_beta   90.00
_cell.angle_gamma   90.00
#
_symmetry.space_group_name_H-M   'P 1'
#
loop_
_entity.id
_entity.type
_entity.pdbx_description
1 polymer ?
#
loop_
_entity_poly.entity_id
_entity_poly.type
_entity_poly.pdbx_seq_one_letter_code
_entity_poly.pdbx_strand_id
1 'polypeptide(L)'
;MFFFTAAYFSLAMLYRFILSDYYKRIFERIVSMCSTFMDLIPLSFVLGFYVSFIATRWWNQYVAIPWPDKLMNSISLYFPGTEETDRVLRRTLMRYLNLALILVLRSISMAVKRRFPTREHVVEAGFMTKQELEMLNSVPNTEFNTFWIPCTWFINLLREAKQECRITDSNGLKLIMEEFNDFRSKCGMLWSYDWISIPLVYTQVVTLATYAFFGACILDASTWNAR
;
A
#
# COMPACT_ATOMS: atom_id res chain seq x y z
N MET A 1 -5.99 -16.23 -19.65
CA MET A 1 -6.02 -16.48 -21.11
C MET A 1 -6.08 -17.97 -21.44
N PHE A 2 -5.06 -18.78 -21.08
CA PHE A 2 -5.06 -20.22 -21.34
C PHE A 2 -6.35 -20.94 -20.91
N PHE A 3 -6.82 -20.72 -19.68
CA PHE A 3 -8.07 -21.31 -19.19
C PHE A 3 -9.30 -20.89 -20.00
N PHE A 4 -9.37 -19.63 -20.41
CA PHE A 4 -10.46 -19.11 -21.24
C PHE A 4 -10.47 -19.78 -22.61
N THR A 5 -9.31 -19.83 -23.28
CA THR A 5 -9.19 -20.48 -24.59
C THR A 5 -9.45 -21.98 -24.52
N ALA A 6 -8.95 -22.66 -23.48
CA ALA A 6 -9.19 -24.08 -23.28
C ALA A 6 -10.67 -24.37 -23.03
N ALA A 7 -11.35 -23.59 -22.19
CA ALA A 7 -12.78 -23.73 -21.95
C ALA A 7 -13.59 -23.49 -23.23
N TYR A 8 -13.25 -22.45 -23.98
CA TYR A 8 -13.88 -22.12 -25.27
C TYR A 8 -13.74 -23.26 -26.29
N PHE A 9 -12.52 -23.77 -26.53
CA PHE A 9 -12.31 -24.87 -27.47
C PHE A 9 -12.90 -26.20 -26.98
N SER A 10 -12.91 -26.45 -25.66
CA SER A 10 -13.54 -27.64 -25.08
C SER A 10 -15.05 -27.63 -25.31
N LEU A 11 -15.69 -26.50 -25.05
CA LEU A 11 -17.11 -26.29 -25.37
C LEU A 11 -17.35 -26.46 -26.88
N ALA A 12 -16.39 -26.04 -27.71
CA ALA A 12 -16.51 -26.16 -29.15
C ALA A 12 -16.42 -27.57 -29.69
N MET A 13 -15.52 -28.37 -29.14
CA MET A 13 -15.46 -29.79 -29.43
C MET A 13 -16.71 -30.52 -28.92
N LEU A 14 -17.21 -30.17 -27.73
CA LEU A 14 -18.45 -30.74 -27.18
C LEU A 14 -19.64 -30.48 -28.11
N TYR A 15 -19.82 -29.23 -28.56
CA TYR A 15 -20.90 -28.87 -29.47
C TYR A 15 -20.78 -29.55 -30.84
N ARG A 16 -19.59 -29.59 -31.44
CA ARG A 16 -19.41 -30.12 -32.81
C ARG A 16 -19.44 -31.64 -32.87
N PHE A 17 -18.82 -32.33 -31.91
CA PHE A 17 -18.53 -33.76 -32.02
C PHE A 17 -19.35 -34.64 -31.06
N ILE A 18 -19.88 -34.09 -29.96
CA ILE A 18 -20.49 -34.90 -28.89
C ILE A 18 -22.00 -34.67 -28.79
N LEU A 19 -22.45 -33.41 -28.91
CA LEU A 19 -23.87 -33.06 -28.75
C LEU A 19 -24.75 -33.56 -29.91
N SER A 20 -25.81 -34.30 -29.59
CA SER A 20 -26.86 -34.69 -30.56
C SER A 20 -27.71 -33.47 -30.98
N ASP A 21 -28.43 -33.59 -32.10
CA ASP A 21 -29.23 -32.49 -32.67
C ASP A 21 -30.29 -31.93 -31.72
N TYR A 22 -30.87 -32.77 -30.86
CA TYR A 22 -31.81 -32.31 -29.83
C TYR A 22 -31.13 -31.37 -28.81
N TYR A 23 -29.98 -31.77 -28.27
CA TYR A 23 -29.24 -30.97 -27.29
C TYR A 23 -28.55 -29.74 -27.89
N LYS A 24 -28.17 -29.77 -29.18
CA LYS A 24 -27.67 -28.59 -29.90
C LYS A 24 -28.69 -27.46 -29.92
N ARG A 25 -29.96 -27.77 -30.23
CA ARG A 25 -31.06 -26.77 -30.21
C ARG A 25 -31.30 -26.18 -28.82
N ILE A 26 -31.13 -26.97 -27.76
CA ILE A 26 -31.22 -26.48 -26.37
C ILE A 26 -30.03 -25.55 -26.07
N PHE A 27 -28.81 -25.96 -26.46
CA PHE A 27 -27.61 -25.17 -26.29
C PHE A 27 -27.71 -23.82 -27.01
N GLU A 28 -28.14 -23.81 -28.28
CA GLU A 28 -28.37 -22.59 -29.07
C GLU A 28 -29.37 -21.62 -28.39
N ARG A 29 -30.41 -22.14 -27.73
CA ARG A 29 -31.36 -21.31 -26.96
C ARG A 29 -30.71 -20.69 -25.72
N ILE A 30 -29.89 -21.46 -24.98
CA ILE A 30 -29.16 -20.96 -23.81
C ILE A 30 -28.18 -19.86 -24.24
N VAL A 31 -27.44 -20.11 -25.31
CA VAL A 31 -26.50 -19.18 -25.93
C VAL A 31 -27.18 -17.87 -26.34
N SER A 32 -28.32 -17.96 -27.03
CA SER A 32 -29.11 -16.79 -27.43
C SER A 32 -29.58 -15.98 -26.20
N MET A 33 -30.01 -16.65 -25.13
CA MET A 33 -30.39 -16.00 -23.89
C MET A 33 -29.20 -15.26 -23.25
N CYS A 34 -28.03 -15.91 -23.18
CA CYS A 34 -26.80 -15.32 -22.63
C CYS A 34 -26.33 -14.10 -23.45
N SER A 35 -26.45 -14.13 -24.78
CA SER A 35 -26.11 -12.99 -25.65
C SER A 35 -26.91 -11.74 -25.29
N THR A 36 -28.22 -11.88 -25.06
CA THR A 36 -29.09 -10.74 -24.65
C THR A 36 -28.68 -10.17 -23.29
N PHE A 37 -28.21 -11.03 -22.38
CA PHE A 37 -27.73 -10.57 -21.07
C PHE A 37 -26.35 -9.89 -21.12
N MET A 38 -25.50 -10.18 -22.11
CA MET A 38 -24.21 -9.51 -22.26
C MET A 38 -24.34 -8.02 -22.54
N ASP A 39 -25.30 -7.64 -23.40
CA ASP A 39 -25.56 -6.25 -23.76
C ASP A 39 -26.01 -5.39 -22.57
N LEU A 40 -26.50 -6.03 -21.51
CA LEU A 40 -26.95 -5.39 -20.27
C LEU A 40 -25.82 -5.12 -19.27
N ILE A 41 -24.61 -5.67 -19.47
CA ILE A 41 -23.50 -5.50 -18.51
C ILE A 41 -22.63 -4.30 -18.94
N PRO A 42 -22.69 -3.14 -18.25
CA PRO A 42 -21.86 -1.99 -18.57
C PRO A 42 -20.44 -2.17 -18.01
N LEU A 43 -19.72 -3.22 -18.46
CA LEU A 43 -18.45 -3.63 -17.89
C LEU A 43 -17.41 -2.51 -17.94
N SER A 44 -17.28 -1.84 -19.08
CA SER A 44 -16.34 -0.74 -19.28
C SER A 44 -16.56 0.41 -18.28
N PHE A 45 -17.81 0.70 -17.95
CA PHE A 45 -18.16 1.73 -16.97
C PHE A 45 -17.69 1.32 -15.57
N VAL A 46 -18.13 0.15 -15.09
CA VAL A 46 -17.79 -0.37 -13.75
C VAL A 46 -16.28 -0.50 -13.58
N LEU A 47 -15.59 -1.04 -14.59
CA LEU A 47 -14.14 -1.18 -14.59
C LEU A 47 -13.44 0.18 -14.59
N GLY A 48 -13.94 1.15 -15.37
CA GLY A 48 -13.40 2.52 -15.43
C GLY A 48 -13.42 3.21 -14.06
N PHE A 49 -14.54 3.17 -13.34
CA PHE A 49 -14.62 3.74 -11.99
C PHE A 49 -13.68 3.03 -11.02
N TYR A 50 -13.67 1.69 -11.03
CA TYR A 50 -12.83 0.93 -10.13
C TYR A 50 -11.34 1.20 -10.38
N VAL A 51 -10.88 1.13 -11.63
CA VAL A 51 -9.47 1.40 -11.99
C VAL A 51 -9.07 2.82 -11.63
N SER A 52 -9.93 3.82 -11.90
CA SER A 52 -9.66 5.22 -11.52
C SER A 52 -9.52 5.38 -10.00
N PHE A 53 -10.40 4.74 -9.22
CA PHE A 53 -10.31 4.74 -7.77
C PHE A 53 -9.03 4.08 -7.25
N ILE A 54 -8.66 2.91 -7.80
CA ILE A 54 -7.41 2.22 -7.46
C ILE A 54 -6.18 3.06 -7.81
N ALA A 55 -6.14 3.65 -9.00
CA ALA A 55 -5.04 4.50 -9.45
C ALA A 55 -4.86 5.73 -8.55
N THR A 56 -5.97 6.37 -8.15
CA THR A 56 -5.95 7.49 -7.22
C THR A 56 -5.39 7.08 -5.86
N ARG A 57 -5.85 5.95 -5.30
CA ARG A 57 -5.32 5.42 -4.02
C ARG A 57 -3.84 5.04 -4.11
N TRP A 58 -3.42 4.45 -5.24
CA TRP A 58 -2.02 4.10 -5.47
C TRP A 58 -1.13 5.35 -5.48
N TRP A 59 -1.53 6.39 -6.22
CA TRP A 59 -0.78 7.64 -6.29
C TRP A 59 -0.71 8.34 -4.93
N ASN A 60 -1.81 8.39 -4.19
CA ASN A 60 -1.83 9.00 -2.87
C ASN A 60 -0.97 8.24 -1.85
N GLN A 61 -0.88 6.91 -1.94
CA GLN A 61 0.07 6.13 -1.14
C GLN A 61 1.52 6.47 -1.47
N TYR A 62 1.85 6.61 -2.76
CA TYR A 62 3.18 7.02 -3.21
C TYR A 62 3.56 8.41 -2.68
N VAL A 63 2.66 9.40 -2.81
CA VAL A 63 2.88 10.76 -2.31
C VAL A 63 2.93 10.82 -0.78
N ALA A 64 2.30 9.87 -0.09
CA ALA A 64 2.36 9.73 1.36
C ALA A 64 3.68 9.14 1.88
N ILE A 65 4.60 8.67 1.02
CA ILE A 65 5.93 8.26 1.47
C ILE A 65 6.70 9.51 1.94
N PRO A 66 7.05 9.62 3.24
CA PRO A 66 7.70 10.80 3.75
C PRO A 66 9.19 10.80 3.41
N TRP A 67 9.66 11.94 2.92
CA TRP A 67 11.06 12.18 2.59
C TRP A 67 11.73 12.99 3.72
N PRO A 68 12.92 12.60 4.19
CA PRO A 68 13.60 13.26 5.30
C PRO A 68 14.20 14.63 4.93
N ASP A 69 14.26 14.97 3.64
CA ASP A 69 15.03 16.06 3.06
C ASP A 69 14.74 17.43 3.68
N LYS A 70 13.44 17.77 3.84
CA LYS A 70 13.05 19.06 4.44
C LYS A 70 13.52 19.18 5.88
N LEU A 71 13.27 18.14 6.68
CA LEU A 71 13.73 18.06 8.07
C LEU A 71 15.25 18.09 8.17
N MET A 72 15.95 17.38 7.30
CA MET A 72 17.41 17.38 7.23
C MET A 72 17.95 18.80 7.02
N ASN A 73 17.38 19.54 6.08
CA ASN A 73 17.79 20.91 5.79
C ASN A 73 17.50 21.85 6.98
N SER A 74 16.32 21.75 7.59
CA SER A 74 15.98 22.54 8.79
C SER A 74 16.90 22.22 9.97
N ILE A 75 17.15 20.93 10.26
CA ILE A 75 18.07 20.53 11.32
C ILE A 75 19.49 21.02 11.03
N SER A 76 19.95 20.92 9.78
CA SER A 76 21.28 21.39 9.40
C SER A 76 21.45 22.91 9.55
N LEU A 77 20.38 23.69 9.36
CA LEU A 77 20.41 25.14 9.48
C LEU A 77 20.39 25.60 10.95
N TYR A 78 19.50 25.02 11.75
CA TYR A 78 19.24 25.52 13.11
C TYR A 78 20.07 24.84 14.22
N PHE A 79 20.82 23.79 13.90
CA PHE A 79 21.82 23.20 14.79
C PHE A 79 23.24 23.46 14.29
N PRO A 80 23.80 24.66 14.53
CA PRO A 80 25.08 25.09 13.96
C PRO A 80 26.31 24.44 14.60
N GLY A 81 26.16 23.84 15.80
CA GLY A 81 27.27 23.33 16.59
C GLY A 81 28.13 22.32 15.82
N THR A 82 29.44 22.43 15.98
CA THR A 82 30.43 21.62 15.23
C THR A 82 31.10 20.55 16.08
N GLU A 83 30.80 20.53 17.38
CA GLU A 83 31.34 19.55 18.31
C GLU A 83 30.82 18.14 17.98
N GLU A 84 31.54 17.13 18.47
CA GLU A 84 31.13 15.73 18.29
C GLU A 84 29.72 15.49 18.82
N THR A 85 29.37 16.08 19.97
CA THR A 85 28.04 15.98 20.58
C THR A 85 26.95 16.55 19.68
N ASP A 86 27.19 17.69 19.02
CA ASP A 86 26.23 18.31 18.09
C ASP A 86 26.04 17.44 16.82
N ARG A 87 27.14 16.85 16.34
CA ARG A 87 27.08 15.91 15.22
C ARG A 87 26.30 14.67 15.57
N VAL A 88 26.49 14.11 16.77
CA VAL A 88 25.74 12.95 17.27
C VAL A 88 24.24 13.30 17.43
N LEU A 89 23.92 14.48 17.95
CA LEU A 89 22.56 14.99 18.07
C LEU A 89 21.85 15.04 16.70
N ARG A 90 22.43 15.74 15.70
CA ARG A 90 21.86 15.84 14.35
C ARG A 90 21.65 14.45 13.71
N ARG A 91 22.64 13.56 13.84
CA ARG A 91 22.55 12.18 13.31
C ARG A 91 21.44 11.38 13.99
N THR A 92 21.28 11.54 15.30
CA THR A 92 20.26 10.83 16.07
C THR A 92 18.85 11.30 15.74
N LEU A 93 18.64 12.61 15.61
CA LEU A 93 17.37 13.17 15.14
C LEU A 93 16.98 12.58 13.77
N MET A 94 17.89 12.59 12.80
CA MET A 94 17.62 12.00 11.47
C MET A 94 17.39 10.49 11.53
N ARG A 95 18.14 9.78 12.38
CA ARG A 95 17.98 8.34 12.56
C ARG A 95 16.63 7.98 13.15
N TYR A 96 16.08 8.75 14.09
CA TYR A 96 14.74 8.53 14.61
C TYR A 96 13.64 8.71 13.55
N LEU A 97 13.77 9.67 12.64
CA LEU A 97 12.87 9.82 11.50
C LEU A 97 12.91 8.58 10.59
N ASN A 98 14.12 8.19 10.19
CA ASN A 98 14.34 7.01 9.34
C ASN A 98 13.85 5.73 10.00
N LEU A 99 14.03 5.61 11.32
CA LEU A 99 13.56 4.47 12.08
C LEU A 99 12.03 4.41 12.12
N ALA A 100 11.34 5.53 12.35
CA ALA A 100 9.88 5.58 12.28
C ALA A 100 9.36 5.13 10.91
N LEU A 101 10.00 5.60 9.83
CA LEU A 101 9.66 5.22 8.46
C LEU A 101 9.89 3.72 8.21
N ILE A 102 11.01 3.15 8.64
CA ILE A 102 11.29 1.73 8.47
C ILE A 102 10.28 0.87 9.24
N LEU A 103 9.90 1.27 10.45
CA LEU A 103 8.93 0.52 11.24
C LEU A 103 7.55 0.49 10.58
N VAL A 104 7.07 1.62 10.03
CA VAL A 104 5.79 1.62 9.29
C VAL A 104 5.91 0.84 7.98
N LEU A 105 6.96 1.05 7.19
CA LEU A 105 7.16 0.34 5.91
C LEU A 105 7.29 -1.16 6.09
N ARG A 106 7.98 -1.62 7.14
CA ARG A 106 8.10 -3.04 7.49
C ARG A 106 6.74 -3.69 7.78
N SER A 107 5.77 -2.90 8.25
CA SER A 107 4.44 -3.38 8.61
C SER A 107 3.53 -3.51 7.39
N ILE A 108 3.67 -2.61 6.41
CA ILE A 108 2.77 -2.50 5.25
C ILE A 108 3.37 -3.04 3.94
N SER A 109 4.70 -3.20 3.87
CA SER A 109 5.41 -3.62 2.65
C SER A 109 6.13 -4.96 2.84
N MET A 110 5.73 -5.96 2.07
CA MET A 110 6.37 -7.28 2.06
C MET A 110 7.84 -7.23 1.64
N ALA A 111 8.22 -6.32 0.74
CA ALA A 111 9.61 -6.16 0.33
C ALA A 111 10.50 -5.67 1.49
N VAL A 112 10.01 -4.69 2.25
CA VAL A 112 10.72 -4.16 3.43
C VAL A 112 10.72 -5.18 4.57
N LYS A 113 9.60 -5.90 4.77
CA LYS A 113 9.52 -7.00 5.75
C LYS A 113 10.49 -8.15 5.44
N ARG A 114 10.71 -8.46 4.16
CA ARG A 114 11.72 -9.46 3.73
C ARG A 114 13.16 -8.97 3.97
N ARG A 115 13.42 -7.67 3.80
CA ARG A 115 14.74 -7.07 4.08
C ARG A 115 15.03 -6.97 5.58
N PHE A 116 14.00 -6.70 6.38
CA PHE A 116 14.12 -6.62 7.84
C PHE A 116 13.12 -7.57 8.51
N PRO A 117 13.34 -8.90 8.53
CA PRO A 117 12.39 -9.90 9.06
C PRO A 117 12.18 -9.90 10.58
N THR A 118 13.08 -9.27 11.33
CA THR A 118 12.91 -9.03 12.76
C THR A 118 13.39 -7.63 13.13
N ARG A 119 13.15 -7.18 14.38
CA ARG A 119 13.62 -5.87 14.86
C ARG A 119 15.15 -5.87 15.03
N GLU A 120 15.75 -7.02 15.28
CA GLU A 120 17.20 -7.22 15.37
C GLU A 120 17.88 -6.90 14.03
N HIS A 121 17.27 -7.25 12.89
CA HIS A 121 17.78 -6.85 11.58
C HIS A 121 17.81 -5.32 11.37
N VAL A 122 16.88 -4.60 12.02
CA VAL A 122 16.86 -3.12 11.99
C VAL A 122 18.01 -2.55 12.84
N VAL A 123 18.35 -3.23 13.94
CA VAL A 123 19.51 -2.91 14.78
C VAL A 123 20.82 -3.18 14.04
N GLU A 124 20.97 -4.35 13.44
CA GLU A 124 22.15 -4.75 12.66
C GLU A 124 22.41 -3.81 11.47
N ALA A 125 21.34 -3.31 10.84
CA ALA A 125 21.43 -2.33 9.76
C ALA A 125 21.76 -0.90 10.24
N GLY A 126 21.87 -0.66 11.56
CA GLY A 126 22.28 0.62 12.14
C GLY A 126 21.17 1.66 12.26
N PHE A 127 19.90 1.31 12.06
CA PHE A 127 18.77 2.24 12.23
C PHE A 127 18.31 2.36 13.69
N MET A 128 18.65 1.37 14.52
CA MET A 128 18.29 1.30 15.93
C MET A 128 19.48 0.79 16.74
N THR A 129 19.69 1.29 17.95
CA THR A 129 20.70 0.73 18.87
C THR A 129 20.11 -0.43 19.68
N LYS A 130 20.95 -1.27 20.29
CA LYS A 130 20.47 -2.35 21.18
C LYS A 130 19.66 -1.81 22.36
N GLN A 131 20.12 -0.71 22.96
CA GLN A 131 19.42 -0.04 24.05
C GLN A 131 18.06 0.50 23.60
N GLU A 132 17.96 1.07 22.40
CA GLU A 132 16.68 1.51 21.84
C GLU A 132 15.74 0.35 21.54
N LEU A 133 16.25 -0.81 21.13
CA LEU A 133 15.43 -2.00 20.97
C LEU A 133 14.84 -2.45 22.32
N GLU A 134 15.64 -2.42 23.39
CA GLU A 134 15.15 -2.71 24.74
C GLU A 134 14.07 -1.71 25.17
N MET A 135 14.28 -0.41 24.95
CA MET A 135 13.27 0.64 25.20
C MET A 135 12.02 0.48 24.32
N LEU A 136 12.16 0.01 23.09
CA LEU A 136 11.02 -0.25 22.20
C LEU A 136 10.21 -1.45 22.68
N ASN A 137 10.88 -2.49 23.17
CA ASN A 137 10.25 -3.73 23.64
C ASN A 137 9.64 -3.59 25.03
N SER A 138 10.06 -2.61 25.84
CA SER A 138 9.45 -2.32 27.14
C SER A 138 8.07 -1.66 27.01
N VAL A 139 7.75 -1.08 25.85
CA VAL A 139 6.42 -0.54 25.57
C VAL A 139 5.48 -1.66 25.14
N PRO A 140 4.30 -1.82 25.77
CA PRO A 140 3.32 -2.83 25.38
C PRO A 140 2.98 -2.74 23.89
N ASN A 141 3.18 -3.85 23.17
CA ASN A 141 3.07 -3.93 21.71
C ASN A 141 1.98 -4.90 21.23
N THR A 142 1.08 -5.33 22.12
CA THR A 142 0.06 -6.36 21.85
C THR A 142 -1.08 -5.87 20.96
N GLU A 143 -1.41 -4.58 20.99
CA GLU A 143 -2.61 -4.06 20.32
C GLU A 143 -2.32 -3.06 19.19
N PHE A 144 -1.13 -2.45 19.16
CA PHE A 144 -0.85 -1.34 18.25
C PHE A 144 0.53 -1.41 17.63
N ASN A 145 0.63 -0.91 16.40
CA ASN A 145 1.90 -0.70 15.74
C ASN A 145 2.74 0.33 16.52
N THR A 146 4.03 0.07 16.68
CA THR A 146 4.96 0.88 17.48
C THR A 146 5.78 1.89 16.66
N PHE A 147 5.42 2.16 15.40
CA PHE A 147 6.17 3.10 14.54
C PHE A 147 6.22 4.54 15.08
N TRP A 148 5.30 4.91 15.96
CA TRP A 148 5.22 6.24 16.58
C TRP A 148 6.25 6.45 17.70
N ILE A 149 6.86 5.39 18.24
CA ILE A 149 7.78 5.49 19.38
C ILE A 149 9.03 6.32 19.04
N PRO A 150 9.73 6.10 17.91
CA PRO A 150 10.84 6.96 17.50
C PRO A 150 10.42 8.42 17.26
N CYS A 151 9.17 8.68 16.87
CA CYS A 151 8.65 10.05 16.79
C CYS A 151 8.62 10.73 18.16
N THR A 152 8.22 10.00 19.22
CA THR A 152 8.28 10.50 20.60
C THR A 152 9.72 10.74 21.05
N TRP A 153 10.65 9.83 20.71
CA TRP A 153 12.08 10.02 21.02
C TRP A 153 12.66 11.25 20.31
N PHE A 154 12.27 11.50 19.06
CA PHE A 154 12.63 12.72 18.34
C PHE A 154 12.18 13.99 19.08
N ILE A 155 10.93 14.03 19.53
CA ILE A 155 10.38 15.18 20.27
C ILE A 155 11.14 15.39 21.59
N ASN A 156 11.43 14.31 22.33
CA ASN A 156 12.15 14.40 23.60
C ASN A 156 13.59 14.88 23.38
N LEU A 157 14.29 14.35 22.38
CA LEU A 157 15.64 14.79 22.05
C LEU A 157 15.67 16.26 21.60
N LEU A 158 14.65 16.69 20.84
CA LEU A 158 14.51 18.09 20.44
C LEU A 158 14.23 19.01 21.63
N ARG A 159 13.48 18.53 22.63
CA ARG A 159 13.22 19.25 23.89
C ARG A 159 14.50 19.39 24.72
N GLU A 160 15.27 18.31 24.89
CA GLU A 160 16.56 18.32 25.58
C GLU A 160 17.53 19.29 24.92
N ALA A 161 17.64 19.25 23.59
CA ALA A 161 18.49 20.16 22.83
C ALA A 161 18.09 21.64 23.02
N LYS A 162 16.80 21.94 23.18
CA LYS A 162 16.33 23.28 23.54
C LYS A 162 16.75 23.67 24.96
N GLN A 163 16.63 22.77 25.93
CA GLN A 163 17.00 23.01 27.33
C GLN A 163 18.51 23.25 27.49
N GLU A 164 19.32 22.55 26.69
CA GLU A 164 20.77 22.75 26.59
C GLU A 164 21.18 23.96 25.75
N CYS A 165 20.22 24.78 25.29
CA CYS A 165 20.46 25.94 24.42
C CYS A 165 21.21 25.63 23.11
N ARG A 166 21.13 24.38 22.61
CA ARG A 166 21.70 23.97 21.31
C ARG A 166 20.95 24.58 20.13
N ILE A 167 19.67 24.91 20.34
CA ILE A 167 18.83 25.71 19.44
C ILE A 167 18.27 26.90 20.22
N THR A 168 18.66 28.10 19.82
CA THR A 168 18.23 29.35 20.48
C THR A 168 17.09 30.03 19.75
N ASP A 169 17.00 29.84 18.42
CA ASP A 169 15.93 30.41 17.60
C ASP A 169 14.61 29.63 17.78
N SER A 170 13.61 30.32 18.33
CA SER A 170 12.27 29.78 18.51
C SER A 170 11.54 29.54 17.18
N ASN A 171 11.85 30.32 16.14
CA ASN A 171 11.27 30.12 14.81
C ASN A 171 11.82 28.85 14.15
N GLY A 172 13.13 28.62 14.26
CA GLY A 172 13.75 27.38 13.81
C GLY A 172 13.18 26.14 14.47
N LEU A 173 12.97 26.19 15.79
CA LEU A 173 12.34 25.09 16.52
C LEU A 173 10.91 24.82 16.01
N LYS A 174 10.13 25.88 15.79
CA LYS A 174 8.77 25.78 15.25
C LYS A 174 8.77 25.13 13.86
N LEU A 175 9.65 25.59 12.97
CA LEU A 175 9.76 25.05 11.60
C LEU A 175 10.16 23.57 11.60
N ILE A 176 11.12 23.16 12.44
CA ILE A 176 11.49 21.75 12.60
C ILE A 176 10.28 20.93 13.06
N MET A 177 9.50 21.45 14.00
CA MET A 177 8.32 20.74 14.50
C MET A 177 7.20 20.65 13.44
N GLU A 178 7.00 21.68 12.62
CA GLU A 178 6.05 21.66 11.51
C GLU A 178 6.42 20.60 10.47
N GLU A 179 7.68 20.58 10.02
CA GLU A 179 8.17 19.59 9.06
C GLU A 179 8.15 18.16 9.65
N PHE A 180 8.41 18.01 10.95
CA PHE A 180 8.28 16.74 11.67
C PHE A 180 6.83 16.25 11.70
N ASN A 181 5.88 17.15 11.96
CA ASN A 181 4.45 16.80 11.97
C ASN A 181 3.97 16.37 10.59
N ASP A 182 4.42 17.03 9.51
CA ASP A 182 4.14 16.58 8.13
C ASP A 182 4.70 15.17 7.88
N PHE A 183 5.96 14.93 8.23
CA PHE A 183 6.60 13.61 8.12
C PHE A 183 5.80 12.53 8.88
N ARG A 184 5.42 12.81 10.13
CA ARG A 184 4.67 11.87 10.97
C ARG A 184 3.24 11.65 10.45
N SER A 185 2.59 12.69 9.94
CA SER A 185 1.27 12.61 9.31
C SER A 185 1.30 11.66 8.11
N LYS A 186 2.32 11.80 7.26
CA LYS A 186 2.58 10.91 6.11
C LYS A 186 2.79 9.44 6.52
N CYS A 187 3.57 9.16 7.57
CA CYS A 187 3.66 7.82 8.16
C CYS A 187 2.28 7.29 8.60
N GLY A 188 1.48 8.13 9.26
CA GLY A 188 0.11 7.78 9.66
C GLY A 188 -0.81 7.50 8.46
N MET A 189 -0.65 8.24 7.36
CA MET A 189 -1.41 8.05 6.13
C MET A 189 -1.07 6.72 5.47
N LEU A 190 0.22 6.35 5.41
CA LEU A 190 0.66 5.04 4.95
C LEU A 190 0.03 3.89 5.77
N TRP A 191 0.05 4.02 7.10
CA TRP A 191 -0.61 3.05 7.99
C TRP A 191 -2.13 3.00 7.75
N SER A 192 -2.76 4.15 7.54
CA SER A 192 -4.21 4.23 7.29
C SER A 192 -4.61 3.56 5.98
N TYR A 193 -3.78 3.66 4.94
CA TYR A 193 -4.03 2.99 3.66
C TYR A 193 -3.92 1.46 3.75
N ASP A 194 -3.03 0.95 4.57
CA ASP A 194 -2.87 -0.49 4.84
C ASP A 194 -4.03 -1.02 5.70
N TRP A 195 -4.39 -0.29 6.75
CA TRP A 195 -5.49 -0.68 7.62
C TRP A 195 -6.86 -0.60 6.91
N ILE A 196 -7.13 0.49 6.19
CA ILE A 196 -8.39 0.70 5.47
C ILE A 196 -8.17 0.34 4.00
N SER A 197 -8.27 -0.95 3.70
CA SER A 197 -8.26 -1.46 2.33
C SER A 197 -9.50 -1.01 1.54
N ILE A 198 -9.48 -1.20 0.22
CA ILE A 198 -10.69 -1.02 -0.60
C ILE A 198 -11.80 -1.92 -0.04
N PRO A 199 -13.04 -1.43 0.11
CA PRO A 199 -14.16 -2.27 0.54
C PRO A 199 -14.26 -3.52 -0.31
N LEU A 200 -14.30 -4.68 0.36
CA LEU A 200 -14.27 -5.97 -0.32
C LEU A 200 -15.38 -6.10 -1.38
N VAL A 201 -16.56 -5.56 -1.06
CA VAL A 201 -17.72 -5.54 -1.96
C VAL A 201 -17.44 -4.89 -3.31
N TYR A 202 -16.64 -3.81 -3.37
CA TYR A 202 -16.31 -3.16 -4.64
C TYR A 202 -15.45 -4.07 -5.52
N THR A 203 -14.45 -4.71 -4.93
CA THR A 203 -13.61 -5.68 -5.62
C THR A 203 -14.43 -6.89 -6.09
N GLN A 204 -15.35 -7.39 -5.25
CA GLN A 204 -16.23 -8.50 -5.58
C GLN A 204 -17.17 -8.19 -6.74
N VAL A 205 -17.82 -7.02 -6.73
CA VAL A 205 -18.75 -6.59 -7.80
C VAL A 205 -18.03 -6.51 -9.15
N VAL A 206 -16.85 -5.89 -9.20
CA VAL A 206 -16.06 -5.76 -10.43
C VAL A 206 -15.59 -7.13 -10.92
N THR A 207 -15.14 -8.00 -10.00
CA THR A 207 -14.72 -9.37 -10.33
C THR A 207 -15.87 -10.20 -10.88
N LEU A 208 -17.02 -10.16 -10.22
CA LEU A 208 -18.22 -10.88 -10.65
C LEU A 208 -18.73 -10.38 -12.00
N ALA A 209 -18.82 -9.06 -12.21
CA ALA A 209 -19.23 -8.49 -13.48
C ALA A 209 -18.29 -8.91 -14.62
N THR A 210 -16.98 -8.91 -14.36
CA THR A 210 -15.95 -9.33 -15.33
C THR A 210 -16.07 -10.82 -15.65
N TYR A 211 -16.20 -11.68 -14.63
CA TYR A 211 -16.32 -13.12 -14.81
C TYR A 211 -17.64 -13.53 -15.46
N ALA A 212 -18.74 -12.87 -15.11
CA ALA A 212 -20.04 -13.08 -15.75
C ALA A 212 -19.98 -12.70 -17.24
N PHE A 213 -19.37 -11.55 -17.56
CA PHE A 213 -19.17 -11.13 -18.95
C PHE A 213 -18.36 -12.16 -19.74
N PHE A 214 -17.17 -12.54 -19.26
CA PHE A 214 -16.34 -13.53 -19.97
C PHE A 214 -16.96 -14.93 -20.00
N GLY A 215 -17.70 -15.32 -18.96
CA GLY A 215 -18.47 -16.57 -18.94
C GLY A 215 -19.54 -16.59 -20.02
N ALA A 216 -20.24 -15.47 -20.22
CA ALA A 216 -21.19 -15.31 -21.31
C ALA A 216 -20.51 -15.24 -22.68
N CYS A 217 -19.32 -14.61 -22.80
CA CYS A 217 -18.55 -14.61 -24.05
C CYS A 217 -18.12 -16.02 -24.49
N ILE A 218 -17.81 -16.92 -23.55
CA ILE A 218 -17.51 -18.33 -23.88
C ILE A 218 -18.72 -19.00 -24.55
N LEU A 219 -19.93 -18.57 -24.17
CA LEU A 219 -21.19 -19.07 -24.68
C LEU A 219 -21.70 -18.26 -25.88
N ASP A 220 -20.95 -17.31 -26.43
CA ASP A 220 -21.49 -16.41 -27.46
C ASP A 220 -21.82 -17.11 -28.80
N ALA A 221 -22.97 -16.73 -29.35
CA ALA A 221 -23.67 -17.31 -30.50
C ALA A 221 -22.92 -17.17 -31.83
N SER A 222 -22.10 -16.12 -31.94
CA SER A 222 -21.39 -15.73 -33.17
C SER A 222 -20.41 -16.79 -33.71
N THR A 223 -20.13 -17.84 -32.92
CA THR A 223 -19.13 -18.87 -33.26
C THR A 223 -19.72 -20.25 -33.56
N TRP A 224 -21.00 -20.46 -33.28
CA TRP A 224 -21.70 -21.75 -33.46
C TRP A 224 -22.47 -21.85 -34.77
N ASN A 225 -22.90 -20.71 -35.30
CA ASN A 225 -23.72 -20.60 -36.51
C ASN A 225 -22.91 -20.44 -37.81
N ALA A 226 -21.60 -20.67 -37.80
CA ALA A 226 -20.80 -20.80 -39.03
C ALA A 226 -20.98 -22.20 -39.63
N ARG A 227 -22.22 -22.51 -40.03
CA ARG A 227 -22.64 -23.50 -41.04
C ARG A 227 -24.15 -23.40 -41.26
#